data_AF-A0A924KG80-F1
#
_entry.id   AF-A0A924KG80-F1
#
_cell.length_a   1.000
_cell.length_b   1.000
_cell.length_c   1.000
_cell.angle_alpha   90.00
_cell.angle_beta   90.00
_cell.angle_gamma   90.00
#
_symmetry.space_group_name_H-M   'P 1'
#
loop_
_entity.id
_entity.type
_entity.pdbx_description
1 polymer ?
#
loop_
_entity_poly.entity_id
_entity_poly.type
_entity_poly.pdbx_seq_one_letter_code
_entity_poly.pdbx_strand_id
1 'polypeptide(L)'
;MNNFLFHNHLLIPHFWIMFGFMAAITLGVYLISVLGFKIDGKNQAFVVLSAIVFRFLGSMIFVLIYLQKNSVDGVLFIANFFSIYLLLTIFEIYSLLRILRHQTKK
;
A
#
# COMPACT_ATOMS: atom_id res chain seq x y z
N MET A 1 -22.37 33.37 7.08
CA MET A 1 -20.96 32.94 6.89
C MET A 1 -20.87 31.44 7.13
N ASN A 2 -20.61 30.70 6.05
CA ASN A 2 -20.00 29.37 5.96
C ASN A 2 -20.72 28.15 6.59
N ASN A 3 -21.79 27.69 5.94
CA ASN A 3 -22.31 26.32 6.04
C ASN A 3 -22.17 25.57 4.69
N PHE A 4 -21.01 25.71 4.02
CA PHE A 4 -20.78 25.17 2.67
C PHE A 4 -19.69 24.08 2.61
N LEU A 5 -19.25 23.54 3.76
CA LEU A 5 -18.08 22.67 3.85
C LEU A 5 -18.37 21.16 3.85
N PHE A 6 -19.63 20.71 3.83
CA PHE A 6 -19.97 19.28 4.01
C PHE A 6 -20.86 18.67 2.91
N HIS A 7 -20.82 19.17 1.68
CA HIS A 7 -21.55 18.55 0.56
C HIS A 7 -20.70 17.65 -0.34
N ASN A 8 -19.41 17.48 -0.04
CA ASN A 8 -18.48 16.87 -0.99
C ASN A 8 -18.00 15.51 -0.48
N HIS A 9 -18.53 14.46 -1.10
CA HIS A 9 -17.96 13.12 -1.31
C HIS A 9 -16.55 12.95 -0.70
N LEU A 10 -16.47 12.53 0.58
CA LEU A 10 -15.20 12.39 1.34
C LEU A 10 -14.18 11.44 0.68
N LEU A 11 -14.65 10.60 -0.24
CA LEU A 11 -13.86 9.60 -0.95
C LEU A 11 -13.70 10.02 -2.41
N ILE A 12 -12.51 9.80 -2.97
CA ILE A 12 -12.28 10.00 -4.41
C ILE A 12 -13.21 9.03 -5.18
N PRO A 13 -13.82 9.43 -6.32
CA PRO A 13 -14.45 8.46 -7.22
C PRO A 13 -13.46 7.32 -7.54
N HIS A 14 -13.92 6.06 -7.41
CA HIS A 14 -13.12 4.84 -7.58
C HIS A 14 -12.10 4.51 -6.46
N PHE A 15 -12.23 5.11 -5.27
CA PHE A 15 -11.40 4.79 -4.10
C PHE A 15 -11.28 3.28 -3.80
N TRP A 16 -12.39 2.55 -3.85
CA TRP A 16 -12.44 1.12 -3.55
C TRP A 16 -11.65 0.24 -4.52
N ILE A 17 -11.56 0.63 -5.79
CA ILE A 17 -10.77 -0.09 -6.80
C ILE A 17 -9.28 0.08 -6.52
N MET A 18 -8.87 1.30 -6.17
CA MET A 18 -7.49 1.59 -5.82
C MET A 18 -7.09 0.90 -4.52
N PHE A 19 -7.96 0.92 -3.51
CA PHE A 19 -7.78 0.19 -2.26
C PHE A 19 -7.67 -1.31 -2.50
N GLY A 20 -8.60 -1.89 -3.27
CA GLY A 20 -8.60 -3.32 -3.60
C GLY A 20 -7.34 -3.74 -4.34
N PHE A 21 -6.86 -2.94 -5.29
CA PHE A 21 -5.63 -3.21 -6.03
C PHE A 21 -4.39 -3.21 -5.12
N MET A 22 -4.22 -2.18 -4.28
CA MET A 22 -3.11 -2.14 -3.33
C MET A 22 -3.19 -3.28 -2.31
N ALA A 23 -4.39 -3.54 -1.76
CA ALA A 23 -4.61 -4.60 -0.79
C ALA A 23 -4.30 -5.98 -1.38
N ALA A 24 -4.71 -6.25 -2.63
CA ALA A 24 -4.45 -7.52 -3.30
C ALA A 24 -2.95 -7.77 -3.51
N ILE A 25 -2.19 -6.75 -3.91
CA ILE A 25 -0.72 -6.87 -4.07
C ILE A 25 -0.06 -7.19 -2.74
N THR A 26 -0.38 -6.43 -1.68
CA THR A 26 0.20 -6.65 -0.35
C THR A 26 -0.19 -8.01 0.24
N LEU A 27 -1.45 -8.44 0.07
CA LEU A 27 -1.89 -9.78 0.47
C LEU A 27 -1.17 -10.89 -0.31
N GLY A 28 -1.01 -10.72 -1.62
CA GLY A 28 -0.29 -11.68 -2.46
C GLY A 28 1.15 -11.88 -1.99
N VAL A 29 1.85 -10.79 -1.71
CA VAL A 29 3.22 -10.80 -1.17
C VAL A 29 3.27 -11.47 0.20
N TYR A 30 2.31 -11.17 1.07
CA TYR A 30 2.22 -11.81 2.38
C TYR A 30 1.99 -13.32 2.26
N LEU A 31 1.06 -13.75 1.40
CA LEU A 31 0.79 -15.17 1.14
C LEU A 31 2.01 -15.89 0.57
N ILE A 32 2.68 -15.31 -0.43
CA ILE A 32 3.93 -15.84 -0.99
C ILE A 32 5.01 -15.92 0.09
N SER A 33 5.09 -14.93 0.99
CA SER A 33 6.05 -14.94 2.09
C SER A 33 5.76 -16.04 3.11
N VAL A 34 4.49 -16.26 3.46
CA VAL A 34 4.07 -17.32 4.39
C VAL A 34 4.25 -18.71 3.78
N LEU A 35 3.97 -18.87 2.49
CA LEU A 35 4.12 -20.15 1.77
C LEU A 35 5.59 -20.47 1.45
N GLY A 36 6.37 -19.44 1.07
CA GLY A 36 7.79 -19.54 0.74
C GLY A 36 8.71 -19.83 1.92
N PHE A 37 8.22 -19.68 3.15
CA PHE A 37 8.91 -20.04 4.39
C PHE A 37 9.38 -21.50 4.44
N LYS A 38 8.78 -22.39 3.63
CA LYS A 38 9.18 -23.81 3.54
C LYS A 38 10.49 -24.05 2.79
N ILE A 39 10.98 -23.10 1.98
CA ILE A 39 12.06 -23.37 1.01
C ILE A 39 13.43 -22.90 1.52
N ASP A 40 13.54 -21.73 2.15
CA ASP A 40 14.68 -21.34 2.99
C ASP A 40 14.39 -19.97 3.59
N GLY A 41 14.37 -19.84 4.92
CA GLY A 41 13.95 -18.59 5.58
C GLY A 41 14.77 -17.37 5.16
N LYS A 42 16.04 -17.56 4.79
CA LYS A 42 17.03 -16.49 4.52
C LYS A 42 16.58 -15.47 3.46
N ASN A 43 15.82 -15.87 2.45
CA ASN A 43 15.46 -14.97 1.35
C ASN A 43 14.12 -14.25 1.56
N GLN A 44 13.41 -14.53 2.65
CA GLN A 44 12.08 -13.99 2.86
C GLN A 44 12.07 -12.46 3.04
N ALA A 45 13.03 -11.92 3.80
CA ALA A 45 13.15 -10.47 3.98
C ALA A 45 13.39 -9.75 2.63
N PHE A 46 14.16 -10.37 1.73
CA PHE A 46 14.42 -9.84 0.39
C PHE A 46 13.18 -9.84 -0.50
N VAL A 47 12.33 -10.87 -0.39
CA VAL A 47 11.04 -10.94 -1.13
C VAL A 47 10.07 -9.86 -0.66
N VAL A 48 9.97 -9.61 0.65
CA VAL A 48 9.12 -8.54 1.17
C VAL A 48 9.68 -7.16 0.80
N LEU A 49 11.00 -6.99 0.85
CA LEU A 49 11.66 -5.73 0.48
C LEU A 49 11.45 -5.41 -1.02
N SER A 50 11.62 -6.39 -1.90
CA SER A 50 11.40 -6.18 -3.33
C SER A 50 9.95 -5.83 -3.63
N ALA A 51 9.00 -6.49 -2.97
CA ALA A 51 7.58 -6.17 -3.07
C ALA A 51 7.25 -4.74 -2.63
N ILE A 52 7.85 -4.24 -1.55
CA ILE A 52 7.70 -2.84 -1.11
C ILE A 52 8.19 -1.87 -2.18
N VAL A 53 9.35 -2.15 -2.79
CA VAL A 53 9.90 -1.32 -3.88
C VAL A 53 8.98 -1.33 -5.10
N PHE A 54 8.50 -2.50 -5.51
CA PHE A 54 7.53 -2.63 -6.61
C PHE A 54 6.22 -1.89 -6.31
N ARG A 55 5.72 -1.96 -5.08
CA ARG A 55 4.51 -1.24 -4.66
C ARG A 55 4.73 0.27 -4.66
N PHE A 56 5.87 0.74 -4.19
CA PHE A 56 6.23 2.16 -4.20
C PHE A 56 6.27 2.70 -5.63
N LEU A 57 6.97 2.02 -6.54
CA LEU A 57 7.03 2.38 -7.95
C LEU A 57 5.65 2.34 -8.62
N GLY A 58 4.89 1.27 -8.40
CA GLY A 58 3.53 1.13 -8.94
C GLY A 58 2.61 2.26 -8.45
N SER A 59 2.76 2.66 -7.18
CA SER A 59 1.98 3.74 -6.59
C SER A 59 2.33 5.11 -7.19
N MET A 60 3.60 5.39 -7.48
CA MET A 60 4.03 6.60 -8.19
C MET A 60 3.46 6.67 -9.61
N ILE A 61 3.51 5.56 -10.35
CA ILE A 61 2.96 5.47 -11.71
C ILE A 61 1.45 5.68 -11.67
N PHE A 62 0.75 5.06 -10.71
CA PHE A 62 -0.69 5.22 -10.55
C PHE A 62 -1.07 6.68 -10.27
N VAL A 63 -0.37 7.34 -9.36
CA VAL A 63 -0.59 8.77 -9.05
C VAL A 63 -0.40 9.62 -10.30
N LEU A 64 0.67 9.41 -11.07
CA LEU A 64 0.95 10.14 -12.31
C LEU A 64 -0.19 10.01 -13.33
N ILE A 65 -0.64 8.78 -13.60
CA ILE A 65 -1.73 8.52 -14.55
C ILE A 65 -3.05 9.16 -14.04
N TYR A 66 -3.34 9.06 -12.74
CA TYR A 66 -4.56 9.61 -12.17
C TYR A 66 -4.59 11.14 -12.23
N LEU A 67 -3.44 11.80 -12.00
CA LEU A 67 -3.29 13.25 -12.07
C LEU A 67 -3.46 13.79 -13.50
N GLN A 68 -3.06 13.03 -14.51
CA GLN A 68 -3.24 13.41 -15.91
C GLN A 68 -4.68 13.26 -16.40
N LYS A 69 -5.44 12.31 -15.83
CA LYS A 69 -6.75 11.91 -16.36
C LYS A 69 -7.92 12.59 -15.65
N ASN A 70 -7.74 13.04 -14.41
CA ASN A 70 -8.81 13.64 -13.60
C ASN A 70 -8.36 14.97 -12.99
N SER A 71 -9.15 16.02 -13.21
CA SER A 71 -9.09 17.27 -12.46
C SER A 71 -9.79 17.10 -11.09
N VAL A 72 -9.23 16.23 -10.25
CA VAL A 72 -9.66 16.05 -8.86
C VAL A 72 -8.94 17.04 -7.95
N ASP A 73 -9.61 17.44 -6.86
CA ASP A 73 -8.98 18.18 -5.77
C ASP A 73 -7.76 17.41 -5.24
N GLY A 74 -6.57 17.95 -5.51
CA GLY A 74 -5.30 17.30 -5.17
C GLY A 74 -5.20 16.97 -3.69
N VAL A 75 -5.77 17.81 -2.81
CA VAL A 75 -5.78 17.59 -1.36
C VAL A 75 -6.60 16.36 -0.97
N LEU A 76 -7.79 16.19 -1.56
CA LEU A 76 -8.66 15.04 -1.29
C LEU A 76 -8.01 13.74 -1.82
N PHE A 77 -7.38 13.81 -2.99
CA PHE A 77 -6.65 12.70 -3.58
C PHE A 77 -5.47 12.26 -2.71
N ILE A 78 -4.63 13.21 -2.29
CA ILE A 78 -3.46 12.94 -1.44
C ILE A 78 -3.91 12.34 -0.11
N ALA A 79 -4.93 12.90 0.55
CA ALA A 79 -5.41 12.40 1.83
C ALA A 79 -5.89 10.94 1.75
N ASN A 80 -6.68 10.62 0.72
CA ASN A 80 -7.18 9.25 0.49
C ASN A 80 -6.05 8.28 0.11
N PHE A 81 -5.17 8.67 -0.81
CA PHE A 81 -4.03 7.85 -1.23
C PHE A 81 -3.09 7.59 -0.06
N PHE A 82 -2.77 8.63 0.70
CA PHE A 82 -1.86 8.55 1.83
C PHE A 82 -2.43 7.70 2.96
N SER A 83 -3.74 7.78 3.22
CA SER A 83 -4.40 6.94 4.23
C SER A 83 -4.33 5.46 3.87
N ILE A 84 -4.57 5.10 2.59
CA ILE A 84 -4.40 3.72 2.11
C ILE A 84 -2.93 3.31 2.22
N TYR A 85 -2.03 4.13 1.67
CA TYR A 85 -0.61 3.82 1.62
C TYR A 85 -0.02 3.59 3.03
N LEU A 86 -0.35 4.44 4.01
CA LEU A 86 0.11 4.29 5.39
C LEU A 86 -0.40 2.99 6.02
N LEU A 87 -1.69 2.67 5.86
CA LEU A 87 -2.31 1.52 6.50
C LEU A 87 -1.69 0.22 6.01
N LEU A 88 -1.46 0.09 4.69
CA LEU A 88 -0.74 -1.07 4.15
C LEU A 88 0.76 -1.06 4.47
N THR A 89 1.39 0.11 4.58
CA THR A 89 2.82 0.22 4.96
C THR A 89 3.06 -0.25 6.40
N ILE A 90 2.18 0.11 7.35
CA ILE A 90 2.29 -0.34 8.75
C ILE A 90 2.22 -1.87 8.83
N PHE A 91 1.29 -2.48 8.10
CA PHE A 91 1.16 -3.93 8.03
C PHE A 91 2.40 -4.62 7.46
N GLU A 92 2.97 -4.07 6.39
CA GLU A 92 4.19 -4.60 5.76
C GLU A 92 5.41 -4.45 6.66
N ILE A 93 5.64 -3.26 7.24
CA ILE A 93 6.76 -3.03 8.18
C ILE A 93 6.67 -3.95 9.38
N TYR A 94 5.47 -4.14 9.94
CA TYR A 94 5.27 -5.06 11.06
C TYR A 94 5.60 -6.51 10.69
N SER A 95 5.19 -6.94 9.50
CA SER A 95 5.53 -8.27 8.97
C SER A 95 7.03 -8.45 8.77
N LEU A 96 7.69 -7.46 8.16
CA LEU A 96 9.15 -7.44 7.95
C LEU A 96 9.91 -7.49 9.27
N LEU A 97 9.47 -6.69 10.26
CA LEU A 97 10.08 -6.65 11.59
C LEU A 97 9.94 -8.00 12.32
N ARG A 98 8.78 -8.65 12.21
CA ARG A 98 8.57 -9.99 12.77
C ARG A 98 9.48 -11.02 12.11
N ILE A 99 9.65 -10.94 10.79
CA ILE A 99 10.53 -11.83 10.01
C ILE A 99 12.00 -11.64 10.43
N LEU A 100 12.48 -10.40 10.47
CA LEU A 100 13.85 -10.07 10.92
C LEU A 100 14.09 -10.55 12.35
N ARG A 101 13.14 -10.32 13.26
CA ARG A 101 13.25 -10.77 14.66
C ARG A 101 13.36 -12.30 14.77
N HIS A 102 12.68 -13.04 13.91
CA HIS A 102 12.79 -14.50 13.87
C HIS A 102 14.13 -14.97 13.29
N GLN A 103 14.66 -14.27 12.29
CA GLN A 103 15.97 -14.57 11.69
C GLN A 103 17.13 -14.35 12.67
N THR A 104 17.10 -13.25 13.42
CA THR A 104 18.17 -12.90 14.39
C THR A 104 18.20 -13.83 15.61
N LYS A 105 17.10 -14.52 15.90
CA LYS A 105 17.02 -15.50 17.00
C LYS A 105 17.51 -16.91 16.64
N LYS A 106 17.91 -17.12 15.39
CA LYS A 106 18.41 -18.39 14.86
C LYS A 106 19.93 -18.32 14.71
#